data_AF-A0A5B1B5G4-F1
#
_entry.id   AF-A0A5B1B5G4-F1
#
_cell.length_a   1.000
_cell.length_b   1.000
_cell.length_c   1.000
_cell.angle_alpha   90.00
_cell.angle_beta   90.00
_cell.angle_gamma   90.00
#
_symmetry.space_group_name_H-M   'P 1'
#
loop_
_entity.id
_entity.type
_entity.pdbx_description
1 polymer ?
#
loop_
_entity_poly.entity_id
_entity_poly.type
_entity_poly.pdbx_seq_one_letter_code
_entity_poly.pdbx_strand_id
1 'polypeptide(L)'
;MIEFKVGDGGFGKHAIEQVIDYTVDLKNFHEGSHNIKLIPVLVVTNAISIEEQNSQIINHKTVAKSNQYDLAKTLNQYFDHNSESINIEYWEKSIYKQTPTIIEAAQALYKGHNVQEITRSDSGIVNLLLTVSSC
;
A
#
# COMPACT_ATOMS: atom_id res chain seq x y z
N MET A 1 -10.73 2.62 -0.35
CA MET A 1 -10.42 2.70 -1.79
C MET A 1 -11.41 1.82 -2.52
N ILE A 2 -11.99 2.28 -3.64
CA ILE A 2 -12.96 1.50 -4.42
C ILE A 2 -12.50 1.46 -5.87
N GLU A 3 -12.38 0.27 -6.44
CA GLU A 3 -12.09 0.04 -7.86
C GLU A 3 -13.30 -0.63 -8.53
N PHE A 4 -13.67 -0.17 -9.73
CA PHE A 4 -14.78 -0.72 -10.50
C PHE A 4 -14.27 -1.46 -11.75
N LYS A 5 -14.71 -2.71 -11.93
CA LYS A 5 -14.54 -3.48 -13.17
C LYS A 5 -15.93 -3.76 -13.76
N VAL A 6 -16.26 -3.01 -14.80
CA VAL A 6 -17.57 -3.06 -15.47
C VAL A 6 -17.54 -4.10 -16.58
N GLY A 7 -18.57 -4.94 -16.65
CA GLY A 7 -18.69 -6.00 -17.66
C GLY A 7 -18.01 -7.31 -17.27
N ASP A 8 -17.00 -7.26 -16.40
CA ASP A 8 -16.30 -8.44 -15.89
C ASP A 8 -17.23 -9.34 -15.04
N GLY A 9 -17.02 -10.65 -15.14
CA GLY A 9 -17.79 -11.68 -14.43
C GLY A 9 -17.08 -12.30 -13.22
N GLY A 10 -15.88 -11.85 -12.89
CA GLY A 10 -15.10 -12.45 -11.81
C GLY A 10 -14.01 -11.54 -11.25
N PHE A 11 -13.56 -11.86 -10.05
CA PHE A 11 -12.53 -11.12 -9.33
C PHE A 11 -11.14 -11.52 -9.81
N GLY A 12 -10.70 -10.92 -10.93
CA GLY A 12 -9.39 -11.17 -11.50
C GLY A 12 -8.25 -10.81 -10.55
N LYS A 13 -7.21 -11.65 -10.50
CA LYS A 13 -6.02 -11.43 -9.65
C LYS A 13 -5.40 -10.05 -9.83
N HIS A 14 -5.26 -9.60 -11.07
CA HIS A 14 -4.71 -8.28 -11.38
C HIS A 14 -5.55 -7.13 -10.78
N ALA A 15 -6.88 -7.24 -10.84
CA ALA A 15 -7.76 -6.23 -10.24
C ALA A 15 -7.63 -6.20 -8.72
N ILE A 16 -7.52 -7.37 -8.08
CA ILE A 16 -7.28 -7.49 -6.64
C ILE A 16 -5.95 -6.83 -6.25
N GLU A 17 -4.86 -7.18 -6.94
CA GLU A 17 -3.52 -6.60 -6.72
C GLU A 17 -3.57 -5.08 -6.87
N GLN A 18 -4.19 -4.56 -7.94
CA GLN A 18 -4.33 -3.13 -8.17
C GLN A 18 -4.99 -2.38 -7.00
N VAL A 19 -6.11 -2.89 -6.44
CA VAL A 19 -6.76 -2.21 -5.31
C VAL A 19 -5.90 -2.28 -4.04
N ILE A 20 -5.25 -3.42 -3.82
CA ILE A 20 -4.36 -3.62 -2.65
C ILE A 20 -3.20 -2.64 -2.74
N ASP A 21 -2.51 -2.58 -3.89
CA ASP A 21 -1.35 -1.72 -4.11
C ASP A 21 -1.69 -0.26 -3.83
N TYR A 22 -2.78 0.27 -4.42
CA TYR A 22 -3.20 1.65 -4.13
C TYR A 22 -3.58 1.87 -2.67
N THR A 23 -4.19 0.88 -2.01
CA THR A 23 -4.59 1.00 -0.61
C THR A 23 -3.37 1.01 0.31
N VAL A 24 -2.38 0.18 0.04
CA VAL A 24 -1.13 0.08 0.78
C VAL A 24 -0.26 1.30 0.54
N ASP A 25 -0.18 1.79 -0.71
CA ASP A 25 0.52 3.02 -1.05
C ASP A 25 -0.05 4.21 -0.28
N LEU A 26 -1.38 4.36 -0.29
CA LEU A 26 -2.04 5.40 0.49
C LEU A 26 -1.80 5.21 2.00
N LYS A 27 -1.84 3.97 2.51
CA LYS A 27 -1.58 3.70 3.92
C LYS A 27 -0.16 4.05 4.36
N ASN A 28 0.83 3.85 3.50
CA ASN A 28 2.24 4.01 3.83
C ASN A 28 2.77 5.41 3.53
N PHE A 29 2.31 6.01 2.43
CA PHE A 29 2.90 7.23 1.89
C PHE A 29 2.06 8.48 2.12
N HIS A 30 0.77 8.34 2.43
CA HIS A 30 -0.08 9.49 2.73
C HIS A 30 -0.23 9.69 4.24
N GLU A 31 0.27 10.82 4.76
CA GLU A 31 0.32 11.10 6.20
C GLU A 31 -1.06 11.02 6.87
N GLY A 32 -2.09 11.58 6.23
CA GLY A 32 -3.46 11.56 6.75
C GLY A 32 -4.02 10.14 6.86
N SER A 33 -3.50 9.18 6.08
CA SER A 33 -3.98 7.81 6.04
C SER A 33 -3.29 6.88 7.04
N HIS A 34 -2.18 7.30 7.66
CA HIS A 34 -1.35 6.47 8.55
C HIS A 34 -2.16 5.84 9.69
N ASN A 35 -3.12 6.57 10.26
CA ASN A 35 -3.93 6.10 11.40
C ASN A 35 -5.37 5.74 11.02
N ILE A 36 -5.72 5.78 9.73
CA ILE A 36 -7.07 5.49 9.25
C ILE A 36 -7.16 4.05 8.76
N LYS A 37 -8.30 3.41 9.05
CA LYS A 37 -8.65 2.11 8.49
C LYS A 37 -9.06 2.28 7.04
N LEU A 38 -8.17 1.89 6.11
CA LEU A 38 -8.46 1.88 4.68
C LEU A 38 -8.91 0.48 4.26
N ILE A 39 -10.14 0.39 3.74
CA ILE A 39 -10.68 -0.85 3.20
C ILE A 39 -10.54 -0.85 1.68
N PRO A 40 -9.86 -1.84 1.09
CA PRO A 40 -9.83 -2.04 -0.35
C PRO A 40 -11.12 -2.72 -0.80
N VAL A 41 -11.88 -2.09 -1.68
CA VAL A 41 -13.13 -2.63 -2.23
C VAL A 41 -12.98 -2.79 -3.73
N LEU A 42 -13.30 -3.98 -4.23
CA LEU A 42 -13.34 -4.28 -5.66
C LEU A 42 -14.78 -4.59 -6.07
N VAL A 43 -15.34 -3.79 -6.96
CA VAL A 43 -16.70 -3.93 -7.47
C VAL A 43 -16.65 -4.49 -8.88
N VAL A 44 -17.11 -5.72 -9.07
CA VAL A 44 -17.17 -6.40 -10.37
C VAL A 44 -18.63 -6.63 -10.74
N THR A 45 -19.12 -5.97 -11.79
CA THR A 45 -20.59 -5.82 -12.01
C THR A 45 -21.31 -7.16 -12.19
N ASN A 46 -20.73 -8.10 -12.94
CA ASN A 46 -21.37 -9.37 -13.27
C ASN A 46 -20.86 -10.55 -12.42
N ALA A 47 -20.09 -10.28 -11.36
CA ALA A 47 -19.58 -11.33 -10.49
C ALA A 47 -20.66 -11.84 -9.52
N ILE A 48 -20.56 -13.13 -9.18
CA ILE A 48 -21.37 -13.75 -8.13
C ILE A 48 -20.97 -13.13 -6.77
N SER A 49 -21.96 -12.94 -5.91
CA SER A 49 -21.79 -12.51 -4.53
C SER A 49 -20.92 -13.47 -3.74
N ILE A 50 -19.87 -12.96 -3.10
CA ILE A 50 -18.96 -13.75 -2.27
C ILE A 50 -18.84 -13.06 -0.91
N GLU A 51 -18.94 -13.83 0.16
CA GLU A 51 -18.61 -13.36 1.52
C GLU A 51 -17.16 -13.74 1.83
N GLU A 52 -16.38 -12.75 2.25
CA GLU A 52 -14.96 -12.89 2.56
C GLU A 52 -14.70 -12.68 4.05
N GLN A 53 -13.57 -13.18 4.55
CA GLN A 53 -13.19 -12.97 5.93
C GLN A 53 -12.70 -11.54 6.18
N ASN A 54 -13.41 -10.81 7.06
CA ASN A 54 -13.11 -9.43 7.43
C ASN A 54 -11.65 -9.19 7.85
N SER A 55 -11.01 -10.15 8.55
CA SER A 55 -9.64 -9.98 9.05
C SER A 55 -8.59 -9.94 7.93
N GLN A 56 -8.80 -10.65 6.82
CA GLN A 56 -7.86 -10.63 5.70
C GLN A 56 -7.91 -9.30 4.94
N ILE A 57 -9.10 -8.71 4.86
CA ILE A 57 -9.35 -7.44 4.16
C ILE A 57 -8.76 -6.26 4.94
N ILE A 58 -8.97 -6.24 6.27
CA ILE A 58 -8.42 -5.20 7.15
C ILE A 58 -6.88 -5.21 7.12
N ASN A 59 -6.27 -6.38 6.97
CA ASN A 59 -4.83 -6.57 6.85
C ASN A 59 -4.31 -6.52 5.40
N HIS A 60 -5.11 -6.04 4.45
CA HIS A 60 -4.75 -5.87 3.04
C HIS A 60 -4.23 -7.15 2.34
N LYS A 61 -4.62 -8.35 2.81
CA LYS A 61 -4.28 -9.64 2.18
C LYS A 61 -5.19 -9.98 1.01
N THR A 62 -6.37 -9.37 0.98
CA THR A 62 -7.39 -9.50 -0.07
C THR A 62 -8.26 -8.24 -0.07
N VAL A 63 -9.25 -8.19 -0.96
CA VAL A 63 -10.19 -7.08 -1.11
C VAL A 63 -11.59 -7.46 -0.63
N ALA A 64 -12.35 -6.47 -0.18
CA ALA A 64 -13.79 -6.59 -0.05
C ALA A 64 -14.40 -6.72 -1.45
N LYS A 65 -14.82 -7.94 -1.78
CA LYS A 65 -15.42 -8.27 -3.07
C LYS A 65 -16.88 -7.84 -3.07
N SER A 66 -17.28 -7.11 -4.10
CA SER A 66 -18.65 -6.70 -4.30
C SER A 66 -19.03 -6.73 -5.77
N ASN A 67 -20.32 -6.55 -6.04
CA ASN A 67 -20.88 -6.45 -7.38
C ASN A 67 -21.91 -5.32 -7.42
N GLN A 68 -22.63 -5.22 -8.53
CA GLN A 68 -23.64 -4.17 -8.73
C GLN A 68 -24.85 -4.27 -7.79
N TYR A 69 -25.05 -5.40 -7.13
CA TYR A 69 -26.18 -5.65 -6.22
C TYR A 69 -25.81 -5.47 -4.74
N ASP A 70 -24.57 -5.77 -4.38
CA ASP A 70 -24.18 -5.93 -2.97
C ASP A 70 -23.32 -4.80 -2.40
N LEU A 71 -23.01 -3.75 -3.16
CA LEU A 71 -22.09 -2.69 -2.71
C LEU A 71 -22.45 -2.11 -1.35
N ALA A 72 -23.72 -1.76 -1.13
CA ALA A 72 -24.17 -1.24 0.16
C ALA A 72 -23.98 -2.27 1.30
N LYS A 73 -24.33 -3.55 1.06
CA LYS A 73 -24.12 -4.64 2.02
C LYS A 73 -22.64 -4.77 2.36
N THR A 74 -21.76 -4.78 1.35
CA THR A 74 -20.31 -4.88 1.53
C THR A 74 -19.78 -3.70 2.36
N LEU A 75 -20.17 -2.45 2.05
CA LEU A 75 -19.68 -1.27 2.78
C LEU A 75 -20.13 -1.26 4.24
N ASN A 76 -21.38 -1.67 4.50
CA ASN A 76 -21.93 -1.73 5.86
C ASN A 76 -21.18 -2.69 6.78
N GLN A 77 -20.45 -3.67 6.26
CA GLN A 77 -19.61 -4.56 7.08
C GLN A 77 -18.42 -3.84 7.73
N TYR A 78 -18.04 -2.67 7.19
CA TYR A 78 -16.83 -1.96 7.60
C TYR A 78 -17.09 -0.62 8.26
N PHE A 79 -18.33 -0.12 8.22
CA PHE A 79 -18.70 1.05 9.00
C PHE A 79 -18.72 0.70 10.48
N ASP A 80 -17.84 1.36 11.23
CA ASP A 80 -17.89 1.38 12.68
C ASP A 80 -18.41 2.74 13.12
N HIS A 81 -19.67 2.77 13.56
CA HIS A 81 -20.31 4.00 14.04
C HIS A 81 -19.72 4.54 15.34
N ASN A 82 -18.86 3.76 16.03
CA ASN A 82 -18.18 4.18 17.25
C ASN A 82 -16.73 4.65 16.98
N SER A 83 -16.26 4.58 15.73
CA SER A 83 -14.92 5.03 15.37
C SER A 83 -14.81 6.56 15.38
N GLU A 84 -13.61 7.08 15.66
CA GLU A 84 -13.34 8.50 15.57
C GLU A 84 -13.62 9.01 14.15
N SER A 85 -14.32 10.14 14.05
CA SER A 85 -14.58 10.79 12.77
C SER A 85 -13.27 11.24 12.15
N ILE A 86 -13.09 10.95 10.86
CA ILE A 86 -11.95 11.46 10.08
C ILE A 86 -12.14 12.95 9.84
N ASN A 87 -11.13 13.77 10.16
CA ASN A 87 -11.07 15.15 9.68
C ASN A 87 -10.72 15.13 8.18
N ILE A 88 -11.75 15.28 7.34
CA ILE A 88 -11.64 15.18 5.88
C ILE A 88 -10.69 16.24 5.32
N GLU A 89 -10.76 17.49 5.81
CA GLU A 89 -9.93 18.58 5.32
C GLU A 89 -8.45 18.36 5.63
N TYR A 90 -8.14 17.89 6.84
CA TYR A 90 -6.78 17.50 7.20
C TYR A 90 -6.31 16.31 6.37
N TRP A 91 -7.16 15.29 6.22
CA TRP A 91 -6.83 14.10 5.44
C TRP A 91 -6.47 14.46 4.01
N GLU A 92 -7.33 15.20 3.30
CA GLU A 92 -7.11 15.57 1.89
C GLU A 92 -5.85 16.43 1.69
N LYS A 93 -5.54 17.33 2.62
CA LYS A 93 -4.39 18.24 2.54
C LYS A 93 -3.09 17.61 3.07
N SER A 94 -3.14 16.39 3.57
CA SER A 94 -1.97 15.72 4.14
C SER A 94 -0.93 15.38 3.06
N ILE A 95 0.34 15.38 3.46
CA ILE A 95 1.44 15.21 2.52
C ILE A 95 1.49 13.76 2.03
N TYR A 96 1.58 13.59 0.70
CA TYR A 96 1.96 12.33 0.07
C TYR A 96 3.49 12.25 -0.01
N LYS A 97 4.09 11.50 0.92
CA LYS A 97 5.52 11.23 0.99
C LYS A 97 5.85 10.08 0.07
N GLN A 98 6.23 10.38 -1.17
CA GLN A 98 6.70 9.36 -2.11
C GLN A 98 7.81 8.52 -1.46
N THR A 99 7.90 7.23 -1.83
CA THR A 99 9.01 6.37 -1.44
C THR A 99 10.31 7.13 -1.70
N PRO A 100 11.18 7.34 -0.69
CA PRO A 100 12.44 8.02 -0.91
C PRO A 100 13.19 7.29 -2.01
N THR A 101 13.75 8.04 -2.94
CA THR A 101 14.58 7.49 -4.00
C THR A 101 15.73 6.67 -3.40
N ILE A 102 16.32 5.74 -4.18
CA ILE A 102 17.49 4.96 -3.72
C ILE A 102 18.58 5.88 -3.16
N ILE A 103 18.77 7.06 -3.77
CA ILE A 103 19.71 8.08 -3.33
C ILE A 103 19.30 8.67 -1.99
N GLU A 104 18.04 9.06 -1.80
CA GLU A 104 17.55 9.64 -0.53
C GLU A 104 17.56 8.61 0.62
N ALA A 105 17.18 7.36 0.34
CA ALA A 105 17.23 6.27 1.30
C ALA A 105 18.70 5.97 1.70
N ALA A 106 19.61 5.89 0.73
CA ALA A 106 21.04 5.75 1.00
C ALA A 106 21.57 6.95 1.82
N GLN A 107 21.21 8.18 1.45
CA GLN A 107 21.60 9.37 2.20
C GLN A 107 21.07 9.37 3.64
N ALA A 108 19.84 8.92 3.88
CA ALA A 108 19.28 8.80 5.23
C ALA A 108 20.02 7.74 6.05
N LEU A 109 20.34 6.59 5.45
CA LEU A 109 21.18 5.55 6.07
C LEU A 109 22.56 6.09 6.44
N TYR A 110 23.26 6.76 5.51
CA TYR A 110 24.60 7.31 5.77
C TYR A 110 24.59 8.55 6.68
N LYS A 111 23.50 9.33 6.75
CA LYS A 111 23.38 10.44 7.71
C LYS A 111 23.21 9.96 9.15
N GLY A 112 22.64 8.77 9.36
CA GLY A 112 22.53 8.14 10.68
C GLY A 112 23.82 7.44 11.14
N HIS A 113 24.66 7.01 10.20
CA HIS A 113 25.99 6.47 10.48
C HIS A 113 27.03 7.58 10.33
N ASN A 114 27.36 8.25 11.45
CA ASN A 114 28.42 9.26 11.48
C ASN A 114 29.66 8.71 10.74
N VAL A 115 30.18 9.48 9.77
CA VAL A 115 31.29 9.13 8.86
C VAL A 115 32.62 8.88 9.59
N GLN A 116 32.60 8.77 10.92
CA GLN A 116 33.75 8.56 11.78
C GLN A 116 34.11 7.08 12.02
N GLU A 117 33.32 6.09 11.58
CA GLU A 117 33.75 4.67 11.67
C GLU A 117 34.40 4.11 10.39
N ILE A 118 34.35 4.81 9.25
CA ILE A 118 34.96 4.30 8.00
C ILE A 118 36.45 4.69 7.88
N THR A 119 36.95 5.60 8.71
CA THR A 119 38.38 6.00 8.72
C THR A 119 39.19 5.27 9.79
N ARG A 120 38.78 4.05 10.18
CA ARG A 120 39.63 3.16 10.98
C ARG A 120 39.42 1.69 10.64
N SER A 121 39.60 1.36 9.37
CA SER A 121 39.81 -0.03 8.94
C SER A 121 40.69 -0.03 7.69
N ASP A 122 41.82 0.66 7.77
CA ASP A 122 42.90 0.59 6.79
C ASP A 122 43.71 -0.71 7.03
N SER A 123 43.04 -1.87 6.99
CA SER A 123 43.70 -3.19 7.05
C SER A 123 42.80 -4.30 6.50
N GLY A 124 42.52 -4.26 5.19
CA GLY A 124 42.16 -5.45 4.42
C GLY A 124 40.66 -5.77 4.35
N ILE A 125 40.07 -5.51 3.19
CA ILE A 125 39.19 -6.47 2.49
C ILE A 125 39.19 -6.07 1.01
N VAL A 126 39.32 -7.09 0.20
CA VAL A 126 39.71 -7.11 -1.21
C VAL A 126 38.56 -6.72 -2.13
N ASN A 127 38.91 -6.04 -3.21
CA ASN A 127 38.13 -5.74 -4.42
C ASN A 127 37.11 -6.82 -4.84
N LEU A 128 35.88 -6.38 -5.19
CA LEU A 128 35.04 -7.03 -6.20
C LEU A 128 34.30 -5.95 -7.03
N LEU A 129 35.05 -5.28 -7.92
CA LEU A 129 34.52 -4.39 -8.96
C LEU A 129 34.80 -4.92 -10.38
N LEU A 130 34.90 -6.24 -10.55
CA LEU A 130 34.97 -6.90 -11.85
C LEU A 130 33.81 -7.89 -11.88
N THR A 131 32.73 -7.69 -12.63
CA THR A 131 32.71 -7.89 -14.09
C THR A 131 31.41 -7.32 -14.67
N VAL A 132 31.45 -6.13 -15.28
CA VAL A 132 30.54 -5.75 -16.37
C VAL A 132 31.42 -5.11 -17.44
N SER A 133 31.90 -5.94 -18.36
CA SER A 133 32.27 -5.62 -19.75
C SER A 133 33.15 -6.74 -20.29
N SER A 134 32.61 -7.57 -21.17
CA SER A 134 33.30 -8.14 -22.34
C SER A 134 32.23 -8.74 -23.28
N CYS A 135 32.44 -8.52 -24.58
CA CYS A 135 31.58 -8.75 -25.74
C CYS A 135 30.76 -10.04 -25.79
#